data_AF-A0A3D1PV28-F1
#
_entry.id   AF-A0A3D1PV28-F1
#
_cell.length_a   1.000
_cell.length_b   1.000
_cell.length_c   1.000
_cell.angle_alpha   90.00
_cell.angle_beta   90.00
_cell.angle_gamma   90.00
#
_symmetry.space_group_name_H-M   'P 1'
#
loop_
_entity.id
_entity.type
_entity.pdbx_description
1 polymer ?
#
loop_
_entity_poly.entity_id
_entity_poly.type
_entity_poly.pdbx_seq_one_letter_code
_entity_poly.pdbx_strand_id
1 'polypeptide(L)'
;MKNGKPKVAIVHDWLVAYAGADRVVDCMHHVFPDAPIYTLVYDENNMPAWFKNYDIRTTYLQKLPFATKLYRAMLPWMPRAFEALDLSEYDMVISSCSSCSKGVITRPDAVHICYCHTPTRYVWDFYYTYRNNANALVRAVMPGQMLKLRQWDKCAADRVDYFIANSHYIARRIKKYYRRDSDVIYPCVHINEEPFVPKEDFYLVVGRFTWYKRIDLAVAACTKLNKPLIVIGGGGEGDKLRAMAGPTIRFLGGGLSDEEVRGYYLRAKAFLFPGEEDFGITPVEAQSAGTPVLAFGRGGACETVLDGKTGLLFDEQTPESLEACIQKFETEGVAYPPQQIREHSRSFSEQRFEDELRDYCTRRYADWQRELEACSHHKTAKEAEE
;
A
#
# COMPACT_ATOMS: atom_id res chain seq x y z
N MET A 1 -23.48 -26.25 10.75
CA MET A 1 -22.63 -25.06 10.54
C MET A 1 -22.65 -24.24 11.82
N LYS A 2 -21.53 -23.62 12.23
CA LYS A 2 -21.45 -22.91 13.52
C LYS A 2 -22.20 -21.58 13.39
N ASN A 3 -23.29 -21.41 14.13
CA ASN A 3 -24.00 -20.12 14.33
C ASN A 3 -23.17 -19.12 15.16
N GLY A 4 -21.85 -19.05 14.93
CA GLY A 4 -20.91 -18.24 15.69
C GLY A 4 -20.18 -17.23 14.81
N LYS A 5 -19.58 -16.20 15.43
CA LYS A 5 -18.66 -15.29 14.74
C LYS A 5 -17.57 -16.12 14.02
N PRO A 6 -17.21 -15.77 12.77
CA PRO A 6 -16.18 -16.50 12.03
C PRO A 6 -14.86 -16.47 12.79
N LYS A 7 -14.13 -17.58 12.81
CA LYS A 7 -12.73 -17.56 13.26
C LYS A 7 -11.87 -17.00 12.14
N VAL A 8 -11.21 -15.87 12.41
CA VAL A 8 -10.49 -15.07 11.40
C VAL A 8 -8.98 -15.23 11.54
N ALA A 9 -8.27 -15.32 10.42
CA ALA A 9 -6.81 -15.14 10.35
C ALA A 9 -6.46 -13.99 9.41
N ILE A 10 -5.45 -13.21 9.78
CA ILE A 10 -4.86 -12.18 8.92
C ILE A 10 -3.54 -12.72 8.37
N VAL A 11 -3.28 -12.51 7.08
CA VAL A 11 -2.03 -12.91 6.42
C VAL A 11 -1.38 -11.70 5.78
N HIS A 12 -0.11 -11.43 6.10
CA HIS A 12 0.64 -10.31 5.55
C HIS A 12 1.97 -10.75 4.94
N ASP A 13 2.49 -9.98 3.98
CA ASP A 13 3.71 -10.35 3.25
C ASP A 13 4.96 -10.39 4.15
N TRP A 14 5.19 -9.39 5.00
CA TRP A 14 6.31 -9.33 5.95
C TRP A 14 6.10 -8.15 6.91
N LEU A 15 6.61 -8.24 8.14
CA LEU A 15 6.57 -7.16 9.14
C LEU A 15 8.00 -6.75 9.51
N VAL A 16 8.63 -5.93 8.67
CA VAL A 16 10.07 -5.56 8.82
C VAL A 16 10.33 -4.06 8.93
N ALA A 17 9.29 -3.25 8.74
CA ALA A 17 9.31 -1.81 8.91
C ALA A 17 7.86 -1.34 8.94
N TYR A 18 7.53 -0.34 9.75
CA TYR A 18 6.18 0.22 9.78
C TYR A 18 5.96 1.17 8.59
N ALA A 19 5.25 0.70 7.56
CA ALA A 19 4.91 1.48 6.38
C ALA A 19 3.41 1.33 6.02
N GLY A 20 3.01 1.85 4.86
CA GLY A 20 1.60 1.91 4.48
C GLY A 20 0.86 0.57 4.46
N ALA A 21 1.51 -0.52 4.03
CA ALA A 21 0.87 -1.84 4.03
C ALA A 21 0.73 -2.43 5.44
N ASP A 22 1.68 -2.11 6.32
CA ASP A 22 1.70 -2.53 7.73
C ASP A 22 0.63 -1.78 8.54
N ARG A 23 0.42 -0.48 8.27
CA ARG A 23 -0.71 0.30 8.82
C ARG A 23 -2.07 -0.29 8.47
N VAL A 24 -2.22 -0.77 7.23
CA VAL A 24 -3.44 -1.48 6.81
C VAL A 24 -3.65 -2.76 7.61
N VAL A 25 -2.59 -3.52 7.90
CA VAL A 25 -2.69 -4.72 8.75
C VAL A 25 -3.01 -4.38 10.20
N ASP A 26 -2.46 -3.27 10.71
CA ASP A 26 -2.78 -2.75 12.04
C ASP A 26 -4.29 -2.46 12.16
N CYS A 27 -4.86 -1.74 11.20
CA CYS A 27 -6.31 -1.49 11.16
C CYS A 27 -7.13 -2.77 10.92
N MET A 28 -6.65 -3.73 10.11
CA MET A 28 -7.29 -5.05 10.00
C MET A 28 -7.37 -5.76 11.36
N HIS A 29 -6.31 -5.64 12.17
CA HIS A 29 -6.28 -6.22 13.51
C HIS A 29 -7.20 -5.47 14.49
N HIS A 30 -7.36 -4.15 14.38
CA HIS A 30 -8.40 -3.43 15.13
C HIS A 30 -9.82 -3.91 14.79
N VAL A 31 -10.07 -4.24 13.52
CA VAL A 31 -11.36 -4.82 13.10
C VAL A 31 -11.55 -6.23 13.67
N PHE A 32 -10.49 -7.04 13.68
CA PHE A 32 -10.49 -8.43 14.14
C PHE A 32 -9.41 -8.66 15.22
N PRO A 33 -9.63 -8.20 16.46
CA PRO A 33 -8.59 -8.18 17.51
C PRO A 33 -8.18 -9.59 17.98
N ASP A 34 -9.05 -10.58 17.82
CA ASP A 34 -8.75 -11.97 18.15
C ASP A 34 -8.03 -12.73 17.02
N ALA A 35 -7.85 -12.10 15.85
CA ALA A 35 -7.26 -12.76 14.69
C ALA A 35 -5.72 -12.75 14.77
N PRO A 36 -5.06 -13.93 14.71
CA PRO A 36 -3.61 -13.99 14.58
C PRO A 36 -3.16 -13.44 13.24
N ILE A 37 -1.96 -12.87 13.22
CA ILE A 37 -1.31 -12.32 12.04
C ILE A 37 -0.22 -13.29 11.59
N TYR A 38 -0.47 -13.97 10.48
CA TYR A 38 0.52 -14.78 9.80
C TYR A 38 1.39 -13.92 8.89
N THR A 39 2.71 -14.11 8.92
CA THR A 39 3.64 -13.31 8.11
C THR A 39 4.86 -14.11 7.68
N LEU A 40 5.53 -13.72 6.58
CA LEU A 40 6.76 -14.38 6.14
C LEU A 40 7.84 -14.31 7.22
N VAL A 41 8.12 -13.08 7.69
CA VAL A 41 9.12 -12.74 8.69
C VAL A 41 8.64 -11.54 9.53
N TYR A 42 9.11 -11.47 10.78
CA TYR A 42 8.82 -10.40 11.73
C TYR A 42 10.12 -9.86 12.35
N ASP A 43 10.31 -8.54 12.26
CA ASP A 43 11.38 -7.78 12.90
C ASP A 43 10.81 -6.92 14.03
N GLU A 44 10.80 -7.46 15.24
CA GLU A 44 10.26 -6.82 16.44
C GLU A 44 10.88 -5.44 16.73
N ASN A 45 12.15 -5.23 16.34
CA ASN A 45 12.87 -3.97 16.62
C ASN A 45 12.53 -2.85 15.64
N ASN A 46 11.99 -3.19 14.47
CA ASN A 46 11.65 -2.24 13.39
C ASN A 46 10.13 -2.05 13.24
N MET A 47 9.35 -2.65 14.14
CA MET A 47 7.91 -2.51 14.22
C MET A 47 7.53 -1.74 15.49
N PRO A 48 6.37 -1.07 15.53
CA PRO A 48 5.96 -0.34 16.71
C PRO A 48 5.77 -1.26 17.92
N ALA A 49 6.00 -0.73 19.12
CA ALA A 49 6.03 -1.53 20.34
C ALA A 49 4.73 -2.29 20.62
N TRP A 50 3.58 -1.79 20.16
CA TRP A 50 2.27 -2.43 20.36
C TRP A 50 2.11 -3.73 19.55
N PHE A 51 2.86 -3.93 18.46
CA PHE A 51 2.84 -5.20 17.71
C PHE A 51 3.30 -6.40 18.55
N LYS A 52 4.05 -6.16 19.64
CA LYS A 52 4.45 -7.23 20.59
C LYS A 52 3.26 -7.85 21.32
N ASN A 53 2.14 -7.15 21.37
CA ASN A 53 0.92 -7.63 22.00
C ASN A 53 0.04 -8.45 21.03
N TYR A 54 0.38 -8.48 19.74
CA TYR A 54 -0.37 -9.22 18.72
C TYR A 54 0.11 -10.68 18.66
N ASP A 55 -0.79 -11.62 18.35
CA ASP A 55 -0.41 -13.01 18.03
C ASP A 55 0.19 -13.06 16.61
N ILE A 56 1.51 -12.89 16.51
CA ILE A 56 2.25 -12.90 15.24
C ILE A 56 2.87 -14.29 15.01
N ARG A 57 2.46 -14.94 13.92
CA ARG A 57 2.92 -16.27 13.53
C ARG A 57 3.75 -16.20 12.26
N THR A 58 5.02 -16.55 12.35
CA THR A 58 5.95 -16.47 11.21
C THR A 58 6.05 -17.79 10.44
N THR A 59 6.40 -17.73 9.15
CA THR A 59 6.73 -18.94 8.38
C THR A 59 8.05 -19.56 8.84
N TYR A 60 8.34 -20.79 8.41
CA TYR A 60 9.62 -21.46 8.68
C TYR A 60 10.85 -20.69 8.19
N LEU A 61 10.66 -19.75 7.26
CA LEU A 61 11.72 -18.91 6.71
C LEU A 61 12.27 -17.88 7.71
N GLN A 62 11.55 -17.54 8.77
CA GLN A 62 12.05 -16.71 9.88
C GLN A 62 13.29 -17.31 10.55
N LYS A 63 13.43 -18.64 10.54
CA LYS A 63 14.54 -19.36 11.20
C LYS A 63 15.87 -19.20 10.45
N LEU A 64 15.87 -18.65 9.24
CA LEU A 64 17.10 -18.41 8.49
C LEU A 64 17.88 -17.24 9.10
N PRO A 65 19.22 -17.31 9.12
CA PRO A 65 20.03 -16.21 9.62
C PRO A 65 19.77 -14.95 8.79
N PHE A 66 19.55 -13.83 9.49
CA PHE A 66 19.26 -12.53 8.88
C PHE A 66 17.97 -12.51 8.02
N ALA A 67 16.99 -13.37 8.29
CA ALA A 67 15.74 -13.47 7.51
C ALA A 67 15.04 -12.11 7.32
N THR A 68 14.97 -11.27 8.37
CA THR A 68 14.34 -9.95 8.30
C THR A 68 15.07 -8.95 7.40
N LYS A 69 16.37 -9.17 7.14
CA LYS A 69 17.19 -8.36 6.22
C LYS A 69 17.18 -8.93 4.80
N LEU A 70 17.13 -10.26 4.68
CA LEU A 70 17.25 -10.99 3.41
C LEU A 70 15.90 -11.39 2.80
N TYR A 71 14.77 -11.04 3.42
CA TYR A 71 13.43 -11.45 2.97
C TYR A 71 13.21 -11.28 1.47
N ARG A 72 13.62 -10.15 0.87
CA ARG A 72 13.47 -9.91 -0.58
C ARG A 72 14.23 -10.91 -1.45
N ALA A 73 15.41 -11.35 -1.01
CA ALA A 73 16.19 -12.37 -1.71
C ALA A 73 15.52 -13.76 -1.63
N MET A 74 14.59 -13.94 -0.68
CA MET A 74 13.90 -15.20 -0.43
C MET A 74 12.66 -15.39 -1.33
N LEU A 75 12.43 -14.47 -2.27
CA LEU A 75 11.33 -14.52 -3.24
C LEU A 75 11.11 -15.89 -3.92
N PRO A 76 12.13 -16.67 -4.34
CA PRO A 76 11.87 -17.99 -4.92
C PRO A 76 11.26 -19.02 -3.96
N TRP A 77 11.37 -18.81 -2.64
CA TRP A 77 10.81 -19.71 -1.62
C TRP A 77 9.54 -19.18 -0.96
N MET A 78 9.26 -17.87 -1.05
CA MET A 78 8.06 -17.26 -0.47
C MET A 78 6.76 -17.98 -0.86
N PRO A 79 6.51 -18.36 -2.14
CA PRO A 79 5.32 -19.13 -2.51
C PRO A 79 5.05 -20.35 -1.63
N ARG A 80 6.07 -21.19 -1.47
CA ARG A 80 5.98 -22.42 -0.68
C ARG A 80 5.82 -22.14 0.81
N ALA A 81 6.42 -21.05 1.29
CA ALA A 81 6.31 -20.67 2.68
C ALA A 81 4.90 -20.25 3.07
N PHE A 82 4.19 -19.51 2.22
CA PHE A 82 2.78 -19.16 2.43
C PHE A 82 1.85 -20.36 2.23
N GLU A 83 2.09 -21.20 1.23
CA GLU A 83 1.29 -22.42 1.01
C GLU A 83 1.44 -23.46 2.13
N ALA A 84 2.52 -23.42 2.90
CA ALA A 84 2.76 -24.32 4.03
C ALA A 84 2.09 -23.88 5.34
N LEU A 85 1.46 -22.69 5.38
CA LEU A 85 0.72 -22.24 6.56
C LEU A 85 -0.55 -23.06 6.73
N ASP A 86 -0.72 -23.68 7.90
CA ASP A 86 -1.97 -24.36 8.26
C ASP A 86 -3.01 -23.33 8.71
N LEU A 87 -4.00 -23.11 7.85
CA LEU A 87 -5.13 -22.22 8.10
C LEU A 87 -6.46 -23.01 8.22
N SER A 88 -6.39 -24.32 8.45
CA SER A 88 -7.57 -25.20 8.49
C SER A 88 -8.54 -24.87 9.62
N GLU A 89 -8.09 -24.22 10.69
CA GLU A 89 -8.94 -23.85 11.82
C GLU A 89 -9.77 -22.59 11.60
N TYR A 90 -9.55 -21.84 10.51
CA TYR A 90 -10.20 -20.55 10.25
C TYR A 90 -11.39 -20.71 9.29
N ASP A 91 -12.40 -19.87 9.48
CA ASP A 91 -13.59 -19.78 8.63
C ASP A 91 -13.46 -18.65 7.61
N MET A 92 -12.66 -17.63 7.94
CA MET A 92 -12.33 -16.50 7.07
C MET A 92 -10.85 -16.17 7.16
N VAL A 93 -10.22 -15.99 5.99
CA VAL A 93 -8.82 -15.56 5.89
C VAL A 93 -8.78 -14.22 5.15
N ILE A 94 -8.11 -13.23 5.75
CA ILE A 94 -7.93 -11.90 5.17
C ILE A 94 -6.45 -11.72 4.85
N SER A 95 -6.09 -11.62 3.57
CA SER A 95 -4.69 -11.39 3.17
C SER A 95 -4.45 -9.95 2.73
N SER A 96 -3.45 -9.29 3.33
CA SER A 96 -2.91 -7.99 2.93
C SER A 96 -1.69 -8.20 2.02
N CYS A 97 -1.90 -8.08 0.70
CA CYS A 97 -0.98 -8.61 -0.31
C CYS A 97 -0.45 -7.57 -1.32
N SER A 98 0.86 -7.50 -1.42
CA SER A 98 1.67 -6.87 -2.47
C SER A 98 2.59 -7.89 -3.17
N SER A 99 2.72 -9.09 -2.60
CA SER A 99 3.61 -10.17 -3.02
C SER A 99 2.92 -11.54 -2.95
N CYS A 100 3.20 -12.34 -1.92
CA CYS A 100 2.92 -13.78 -1.92
C CYS A 100 1.87 -14.22 -0.87
N SER A 101 1.46 -13.35 0.05
CA SER A 101 0.48 -13.65 1.11
C SER A 101 -0.88 -14.12 0.59
N LYS A 102 -1.32 -13.67 -0.60
CA LYS A 102 -2.53 -14.22 -1.26
C LYS A 102 -2.41 -15.68 -1.69
N GLY A 103 -1.21 -16.25 -1.62
CA GLY A 103 -0.91 -17.62 -2.04
C GLY A 103 -1.25 -18.69 -1.03
N VAL A 104 -1.73 -18.33 0.16
CA VAL A 104 -2.18 -19.29 1.18
C VAL A 104 -3.25 -20.25 0.62
N ILE A 105 -3.38 -21.41 1.26
CA ILE A 105 -4.35 -22.42 0.90
C ILE A 105 -5.39 -22.48 2.02
N THR A 106 -6.63 -22.15 1.68
CA THR A 106 -7.78 -22.22 2.58
C THR A 106 -8.56 -23.52 2.37
N ARG A 107 -9.40 -23.87 3.35
CA ARG A 107 -10.36 -24.96 3.17
C ARG A 107 -11.41 -24.58 2.11
N PRO A 108 -12.01 -25.55 1.40
CA PRO A 108 -13.06 -25.26 0.41
C PRO A 108 -14.30 -24.53 0.97
N ASP A 109 -14.57 -24.64 2.27
CA ASP A 109 -15.69 -23.99 2.95
C ASP A 109 -15.30 -22.70 3.68
N ALA A 110 -14.01 -22.31 3.68
CA ALA A 110 -13.53 -21.06 4.25
C ALA A 110 -13.42 -19.98 3.16
N VAL A 111 -13.78 -18.73 3.50
CA VAL A 111 -13.69 -17.61 2.56
C VAL A 111 -12.32 -16.94 2.62
N HIS A 112 -11.71 -16.67 1.48
CA HIS A 112 -10.47 -15.91 1.34
C HIS A 112 -10.73 -14.54 0.71
N ILE A 113 -10.55 -13.50 1.52
CA ILE A 113 -10.65 -12.09 1.11
C ILE A 113 -9.24 -11.50 0.99
N CYS A 114 -8.84 -11.09 -0.21
CA CYS A 114 -7.52 -10.49 -0.44
C CYS A 114 -7.62 -8.97 -0.62
N TYR A 115 -7.11 -8.22 0.35
CA TYR A 115 -6.77 -6.81 0.17
C TYR A 115 -5.46 -6.69 -0.63
N CYS A 116 -5.59 -6.42 -1.92
CA CYS A 116 -4.49 -6.35 -2.86
C CYS A 116 -3.99 -4.90 -2.98
N HIS A 117 -2.82 -4.64 -2.41
CA HIS A 117 -2.13 -3.35 -2.55
C HIS A 117 -1.65 -3.11 -3.98
N THR A 118 -1.27 -4.18 -4.66
CA THR A 118 -0.92 -4.19 -6.08
C THR A 118 -0.75 -5.65 -6.51
N PRO A 119 -1.13 -6.03 -7.74
CA PRO A 119 -0.58 -7.21 -8.38
C PRO A 119 0.95 -7.14 -8.35
N THR A 120 1.62 -8.27 -8.17
CA THR A 120 3.05 -8.34 -7.85
C THR A 120 3.91 -7.56 -8.88
N ARG A 121 4.29 -6.32 -8.54
CA ARG A 121 4.81 -5.29 -9.47
C ARG A 121 6.00 -5.77 -10.29
N TYR A 122 6.97 -6.41 -9.63
CA TYR A 122 8.23 -6.87 -10.25
C TYR A 122 8.06 -8.14 -11.11
N VAL A 123 6.93 -8.83 -10.99
CA VAL A 123 6.59 -10.03 -11.78
C VAL A 123 5.89 -9.65 -13.09
N TRP A 124 5.09 -8.57 -13.07
CA TRP A 124 4.22 -8.17 -14.18
C TRP A 124 4.62 -6.86 -14.87
N ASP A 125 4.61 -5.76 -14.12
CA ASP A 125 4.62 -4.39 -14.68
C ASP A 125 6.05 -3.85 -14.84
N PHE A 126 6.88 -4.07 -13.83
CA PHE A 126 8.25 -3.54 -13.79
C PHE A 126 9.33 -4.59 -14.11
N TYR A 127 8.97 -5.75 -14.68
CA TYR A 127 9.92 -6.83 -14.96
C TYR A 127 11.18 -6.35 -15.70
N TYR A 128 11.01 -5.59 -16.79
CA TYR A 128 12.13 -5.09 -17.57
C TYR A 128 12.93 -4.02 -16.82
N THR A 129 12.27 -3.18 -16.03
CA THR A 129 12.95 -2.14 -15.23
C THR A 129 13.77 -2.76 -14.10
N TYR A 130 13.24 -3.77 -13.40
CA TYR A 130 14.01 -4.53 -12.41
C TYR A 130 15.16 -5.30 -13.06
N ARG A 131 14.95 -5.90 -14.24
CA ARG A 131 15.99 -6.60 -14.98
C ARG A 131 17.13 -5.65 -15.40
N ASN A 132 16.81 -4.47 -15.92
CA ASN A 132 17.82 -3.52 -16.38
C ASN A 132 18.68 -2.96 -15.24
N ASN A 133 18.10 -2.83 -14.04
CA ASN A 133 18.82 -2.39 -12.84
C ASN A 133 19.50 -3.52 -12.05
N ALA A 134 19.33 -4.78 -12.45
CA ALA A 134 19.93 -5.94 -11.78
C ALA A 134 21.35 -6.23 -12.30
N ASN A 135 22.17 -6.88 -11.46
CA ASN A 135 23.51 -7.34 -11.85
C ASN A 135 23.45 -8.48 -12.89
N ALA A 136 24.58 -8.77 -13.55
CA ALA A 136 24.63 -9.72 -14.67
C ALA A 136 24.13 -11.13 -14.31
N LEU A 137 24.44 -11.62 -13.11
CA LEU A 137 24.01 -12.93 -12.63
C LEU A 137 22.49 -12.98 -12.43
N VAL A 138 21.93 -11.98 -11.74
CA VAL A 138 20.48 -11.86 -11.53
C VAL A 138 19.77 -11.75 -12.88
N ARG A 139 20.30 -10.95 -13.83
CA ARG A 139 19.74 -10.82 -15.18
C ARG A 139 19.66 -12.15 -15.95
N ALA A 140 20.61 -13.06 -15.72
CA ALA A 140 20.63 -14.36 -16.38
C ALA A 140 19.58 -15.33 -15.81
N VAL A 141 19.35 -15.31 -14.49
CA VAL A 141 18.42 -16.23 -13.80
C VAL A 141 16.97 -15.73 -13.83
N MET A 142 16.79 -14.41 -13.82
CA MET A 142 15.49 -13.74 -13.69
C MET A 142 14.42 -14.18 -14.72
N PRO A 143 14.71 -14.45 -16.01
CA PRO A 143 13.68 -14.86 -16.98
C PRO A 143 12.96 -16.16 -16.59
N GLY A 144 13.70 -17.20 -16.23
CA GLY A 144 13.13 -18.50 -15.85
C GLY A 144 12.39 -18.44 -14.51
N GLN A 145 12.97 -17.76 -13.53
CA GLN A 145 12.35 -17.61 -12.21
C GLN A 145 11.07 -16.76 -12.28
N MET A 146 11.07 -15.65 -13.02
CA MET A 146 9.89 -14.80 -13.12
C MET A 146 8.77 -15.44 -13.92
N LEU A 147 9.06 -16.32 -14.88
CA LEU A 147 8.02 -17.11 -15.53
C LEU A 147 7.29 -18.02 -14.53
N LYS A 148 8.05 -18.76 -13.71
CA LYS A 148 7.48 -19.63 -12.67
C LYS A 148 6.66 -18.84 -11.65
N LEU A 149 7.19 -17.69 -11.22
CA LEU A 149 6.46 -16.80 -10.30
C LEU A 149 5.22 -16.19 -10.96
N ARG A 150 5.24 -15.84 -12.25
CA ARG A 150 4.03 -15.38 -12.98
C ARG A 150 2.94 -16.44 -13.01
N GLN A 151 3.30 -17.67 -13.33
CA GLN A 151 2.37 -18.80 -13.36
C GLN A 151 1.79 -19.05 -11.97
N TRP A 152 2.66 -19.13 -10.95
CA TRP A 152 2.23 -19.29 -9.58
C TRP A 152 1.33 -18.15 -9.10
N ASP A 153 1.71 -16.89 -9.35
CA ASP A 153 0.98 -15.70 -8.91
C ASP A 153 -0.42 -15.65 -9.52
N LYS A 154 -0.57 -16.09 -10.79
CA LYS A 154 -1.88 -16.23 -11.44
C LYS A 154 -2.71 -17.36 -10.82
N CYS A 155 -2.12 -18.53 -10.61
CA CYS A 155 -2.82 -19.66 -9.98
C CYS A 155 -3.22 -19.36 -8.53
N ALA A 156 -2.39 -18.63 -7.79
CA ALA A 156 -2.67 -18.15 -6.44
C ALA A 156 -3.84 -17.16 -6.45
N ALA A 157 -3.82 -16.19 -7.36
CA ALA A 157 -4.91 -15.23 -7.51
C ALA A 157 -6.26 -15.89 -7.88
N ASP A 158 -6.24 -17.04 -8.56
CA ASP A 158 -7.46 -17.78 -8.88
C ASP A 158 -8.10 -18.46 -7.65
N ARG A 159 -7.33 -18.69 -6.57
CA ARG A 159 -7.84 -19.25 -5.30
C ARG A 159 -8.49 -18.22 -4.37
N VAL A 160 -8.26 -16.94 -4.62
CA VAL A 160 -8.90 -15.86 -3.84
C VAL A 160 -10.38 -15.81 -4.21
N ASP A 161 -11.26 -15.73 -3.21
CA ASP A 161 -12.71 -15.63 -3.45
C ASP A 161 -13.10 -14.18 -3.79
N TYR A 162 -12.67 -13.24 -2.94
CA TYR A 162 -12.97 -11.82 -3.12
C TYR A 162 -11.72 -10.94 -3.06
N PHE A 163 -11.54 -10.06 -4.05
CA PHE A 163 -10.50 -9.05 -4.04
C PHE A 163 -11.04 -7.69 -3.56
N ILE A 164 -10.26 -7.05 -2.71
CA ILE A 164 -10.38 -5.63 -2.39
C ILE A 164 -9.14 -4.94 -3.00
N ALA A 165 -9.35 -3.94 -3.85
CA ALA A 165 -8.30 -3.09 -4.38
C ALA A 165 -8.15 -1.84 -3.49
N ASN A 166 -6.92 -1.40 -3.27
CA ASN A 166 -6.65 -0.17 -2.52
C ASN A 166 -6.95 1.13 -3.31
N SER A 167 -7.26 1.03 -4.60
CA SER A 167 -7.61 2.15 -5.48
C SER A 167 -8.29 1.64 -6.76
N HIS A 168 -9.00 2.51 -7.49
CA HIS A 168 -9.51 2.17 -8.81
C HIS A 168 -8.37 1.94 -9.82
N TYR A 169 -7.23 2.61 -9.66
CA TYR A 169 -6.01 2.32 -10.41
C TYR A 169 -5.57 0.87 -10.24
N ILE A 170 -5.57 0.36 -9.01
CA ILE A 170 -5.23 -1.04 -8.74
C ILE A 170 -6.32 -2.01 -9.17
N ALA A 171 -7.60 -1.65 -9.04
CA ALA A 171 -8.70 -2.47 -9.56
C ALA A 171 -8.52 -2.78 -11.07
N ARG A 172 -8.09 -1.78 -11.86
CA ARG A 172 -7.76 -1.99 -13.29
C ARG A 172 -6.60 -2.99 -13.48
N ARG A 173 -5.59 -2.95 -12.62
CA ARG A 173 -4.44 -3.86 -12.68
C ARG A 173 -4.80 -5.28 -12.25
N ILE A 174 -5.64 -5.45 -11.22
CA ILE A 174 -6.21 -6.75 -10.83
C ILE A 174 -6.99 -7.34 -12.02
N LYS A 175 -7.88 -6.55 -12.65
CA LYS A 175 -8.61 -6.99 -13.84
C LYS A 175 -7.69 -7.34 -15.01
N LYS A 176 -6.61 -6.58 -15.22
CA LYS A 176 -5.65 -6.82 -16.30
C LYS A 176 -4.85 -8.11 -16.12
N TYR A 177 -4.25 -8.31 -14.95
CA TYR A 177 -3.30 -9.41 -14.73
C TYR A 177 -3.96 -10.68 -14.19
N TYR A 178 -4.93 -10.54 -13.28
CA TYR A 178 -5.60 -11.67 -12.66
C TYR A 178 -6.91 -12.06 -13.35
N ARG A 179 -7.47 -11.17 -14.18
CA ARG A 179 -8.79 -11.37 -14.82
C ARG A 179 -9.93 -11.54 -13.81
N ARG A 180 -9.77 -10.93 -12.64
CA ARG A 180 -10.74 -10.94 -11.54
C ARG A 180 -11.32 -9.55 -11.34
N ASP A 181 -12.53 -9.50 -10.81
CA ASP A 181 -13.16 -8.26 -10.34
C ASP A 181 -12.72 -7.99 -8.90
N SER A 182 -12.82 -6.72 -8.49
CA SER A 182 -12.45 -6.26 -7.16
C SER A 182 -13.32 -5.09 -6.74
N ASP A 183 -13.73 -5.07 -5.48
CA ASP A 183 -14.29 -3.89 -4.85
C ASP A 183 -13.17 -2.94 -4.41
N VAL A 184 -13.45 -1.65 -4.25
CA VAL A 184 -12.45 -0.66 -3.81
C VAL A 184 -12.74 -0.25 -2.38
N ILE A 185 -11.74 -0.41 -1.51
CA ILE A 185 -11.69 0.18 -0.17
C ILE A 185 -10.33 0.86 -0.09
N TYR A 186 -10.32 2.18 -0.01
CA TYR A 186 -9.06 2.94 0.06
C TYR A 186 -8.31 2.62 1.35
N PRO A 187 -6.97 2.58 1.36
CA PRO A 187 -6.21 2.24 2.55
C PRO A 187 -6.40 3.29 3.65
N CYS A 188 -6.17 2.88 4.89
CA CYS A 188 -6.17 3.75 6.04
C CYS A 188 -5.00 4.74 5.99
N VAL A 189 -5.30 6.00 6.31
CA VAL A 189 -4.30 7.05 6.51
C VAL A 189 -4.58 7.75 7.84
N HIS A 190 -3.52 7.93 8.63
CA HIS A 190 -3.59 8.72 9.84
C HIS A 190 -3.84 10.19 9.49
N ILE A 191 -4.93 10.76 10.00
CA ILE A 191 -5.30 12.15 9.74
C ILE A 191 -4.65 13.05 10.79
N ASN A 192 -3.82 14.00 10.35
CA ASN A 192 -3.25 14.98 11.24
C ASN A 192 -4.33 15.99 11.70
N GLU A 193 -4.70 15.90 12.98
CA GLU A 193 -5.68 16.77 13.62
C GLU A 193 -5.06 17.94 14.42
N GLU A 194 -3.73 18.10 14.38
CA GLU A 194 -3.06 19.21 15.06
C GLU A 194 -3.54 20.57 14.52
N PRO A 195 -3.50 21.63 15.34
CA PRO A 195 -3.86 22.98 14.90
C PRO A 195 -3.04 23.43 13.69
N PHE A 196 -3.69 24.14 12.76
CA PHE A 196 -2.98 24.73 11.63
C PHE A 196 -1.97 25.77 12.10
N VAL A 197 -0.83 25.81 11.42
CA VAL A 197 0.22 26.81 11.60
C VAL A 197 0.42 27.59 10.29
N PRO A 198 0.96 28.82 10.34
CA PRO A 198 1.34 29.53 9.12
C PRO A 198 2.28 28.69 8.27
N LYS A 199 2.00 28.61 6.96
CA LYS A 199 2.87 27.91 6.01
C LYS A 199 4.19 28.67 5.87
N GLU A 200 5.29 27.94 5.89
CA GLU A 200 6.64 28.42 5.60
C GLU A 200 6.93 28.29 4.10
N ASP A 201 7.91 29.07 3.61
CA ASP A 201 8.27 29.12 2.19
C ASP A 201 9.16 27.94 1.75
N PHE A 202 8.66 26.70 1.90
CA PHE A 202 9.35 25.51 1.39
C PHE A 202 8.38 24.47 0.81
N TYR A 203 8.85 23.74 -0.20
CA TYR A 203 8.21 22.54 -0.72
C TYR A 203 8.69 21.30 0.04
N LEU A 204 7.86 20.27 0.10
CA LEU A 204 8.17 19.05 0.84
C LEU A 204 8.05 17.81 -0.05
N VAL A 205 8.99 16.89 0.08
CA VAL A 205 8.89 15.50 -0.40
C VAL A 205 9.23 14.55 0.74
N VAL A 206 8.39 13.53 0.92
CA VAL A 206 8.57 12.49 1.94
C VAL A 206 8.49 11.12 1.28
N GLY A 207 9.49 10.28 1.49
CA GLY A 207 9.44 8.87 1.10
C GLY A 207 10.80 8.22 0.84
N ARG A 208 10.76 6.91 0.57
CA ARG A 208 11.97 6.13 0.24
C ARG A 208 12.61 6.61 -1.06
N PHE A 209 13.94 6.69 -1.10
CA PHE A 209 14.69 7.08 -2.29
C PHE A 209 14.83 5.89 -3.25
N THR A 210 13.69 5.53 -3.85
CA THR A 210 13.58 4.50 -4.89
C THR A 210 13.21 5.16 -6.21
N TRP A 211 13.80 4.68 -7.30
CA TRP A 211 13.70 5.29 -8.63
C TRP A 211 12.27 5.61 -9.10
N TYR A 212 11.28 4.77 -8.78
CA TYR A 212 9.89 4.96 -9.25
C TYR A 212 9.15 6.09 -8.51
N LYS A 213 9.65 6.56 -7.36
CA LYS A 213 9.08 7.72 -6.65
C LYS A 213 9.40 9.04 -7.34
N ARG A 214 10.35 9.02 -8.28
CA ARG A 214 10.75 10.16 -9.10
C ARG A 214 11.11 11.44 -8.33
N ILE A 215 11.72 11.28 -7.14
CA ILE A 215 12.18 12.40 -6.31
C ILE A 215 13.23 13.25 -7.06
N ASP A 216 13.93 12.66 -8.04
CA ASP A 216 14.80 13.36 -8.98
C ASP A 216 14.10 14.54 -9.66
N LEU A 217 12.81 14.41 -9.98
CA LEU A 217 12.03 15.48 -10.60
C LEU A 217 11.82 16.67 -9.66
N ALA A 218 11.45 16.39 -8.41
CA ALA A 218 11.27 17.43 -7.40
C ALA A 218 12.58 18.17 -7.13
N VAL A 219 13.70 17.43 -6.98
CA VAL A 219 15.01 18.04 -6.78
C VAL A 219 15.43 18.88 -7.99
N ALA A 220 15.27 18.36 -9.21
CA ALA A 220 15.60 19.09 -10.44
C ALA A 220 14.78 20.37 -10.60
N ALA A 221 13.45 20.27 -10.47
CA ALA A 221 12.53 21.39 -10.63
C ALA A 221 12.80 22.51 -9.60
N CYS A 222 12.89 22.16 -8.31
CA CYS A 222 13.17 23.14 -7.25
C CYS A 222 14.56 23.74 -7.37
N THR A 223 15.57 22.97 -7.81
CA THR A 223 16.92 23.48 -8.07
C THR A 223 16.91 24.53 -9.18
N LYS A 224 16.26 24.23 -10.31
CA LYS A 224 16.18 25.14 -11.46
C LYS A 224 15.38 26.41 -11.16
N LEU A 225 14.30 26.29 -10.38
CA LEU A 225 13.49 27.42 -9.94
C LEU A 225 14.06 28.17 -8.72
N ASN A 226 15.18 27.71 -8.15
CA ASN A 226 15.77 28.22 -6.92
C ASN A 226 14.75 28.29 -5.76
N LYS A 227 13.91 27.26 -5.63
CA LYS A 227 12.88 27.14 -4.58
C LYS A 227 13.39 26.27 -3.42
N PRO A 228 13.10 26.62 -2.15
CA PRO A 228 13.44 25.76 -1.02
C PRO A 228 12.68 24.44 -1.06
N LEU A 229 13.42 23.33 -0.95
CA LEU A 229 12.86 21.98 -0.91
C LEU A 229 13.42 21.21 0.28
N ILE A 230 12.54 20.65 1.09
CA ILE A 230 12.89 19.71 2.14
C ILE A 230 12.62 18.29 1.64
N VAL A 231 13.65 17.44 1.71
CA VAL A 231 13.59 16.04 1.28
C VAL A 231 13.77 15.13 2.50
N ILE A 232 12.72 14.41 2.87
CA ILE A 232 12.69 13.49 4.00
C ILE A 232 12.61 12.05 3.51
N GLY A 233 13.48 11.20 4.04
CA GLY A 233 13.55 9.78 3.72
C GLY A 233 14.96 9.30 3.40
N GLY A 234 15.05 8.08 2.88
CA GLY A 234 16.32 7.43 2.57
C GLY A 234 16.14 6.26 1.60
N GLY A 235 17.24 5.79 1.01
CA GLY A 235 17.24 4.69 0.06
C GLY A 235 18.37 4.80 -0.97
N GLY A 236 18.40 3.86 -1.92
CA GLY A 236 19.50 3.67 -2.86
C GLY A 236 19.78 4.85 -3.80
N GLU A 237 18.78 5.70 -4.09
CA GLU A 237 18.96 6.86 -4.97
C GLU A 237 19.57 8.08 -4.25
N GLY A 238 19.91 7.99 -2.96
CA GLY A 238 20.31 9.16 -2.15
C GLY A 238 21.51 9.94 -2.67
N ASP A 239 22.57 9.26 -3.13
CA ASP A 239 23.78 9.93 -3.65
C ASP A 239 23.49 10.67 -4.95
N LYS A 240 22.71 10.06 -5.84
CA LYS A 240 22.26 10.69 -7.09
C LYS A 240 21.42 11.94 -6.83
N LEU A 241 20.48 11.88 -5.88
CA LEU A 241 19.65 13.03 -5.51
C LEU A 241 20.48 14.17 -4.93
N ARG A 242 21.48 13.87 -4.09
CA ARG A 242 22.38 14.90 -3.54
C ARG A 242 23.27 15.51 -4.61
N ALA A 243 23.75 14.73 -5.58
CA ALA A 243 24.62 15.22 -6.65
C ALA A 243 23.92 16.23 -7.58
N MET A 244 22.60 16.14 -7.74
CA MET A 244 21.80 17.03 -8.58
C MET A 244 21.15 18.20 -7.82
N ALA A 245 21.33 18.25 -6.50
CA ALA A 245 20.66 19.22 -5.64
C ALA A 245 21.34 20.59 -5.67
N GLY A 246 20.54 21.64 -5.87
CA GLY A 246 20.97 23.03 -5.72
C GLY A 246 21.13 23.48 -4.26
N PRO A 247 21.56 24.73 -4.03
CA PRO A 247 21.85 25.24 -2.69
C PRO A 247 20.60 25.38 -1.79
N THR A 248 19.40 25.37 -2.36
CA THR A 248 18.12 25.50 -1.65
C THR A 248 17.51 24.17 -1.22
N ILE A 249 18.16 23.05 -1.53
CA ILE A 249 17.64 21.71 -1.26
C ILE A 249 18.24 21.18 0.05
N ARG A 250 17.40 20.79 1.00
CA ARG A 250 17.81 20.25 2.29
C ARG A 250 17.34 18.82 2.47
N PHE A 251 18.30 17.89 2.63
CA PHE A 251 18.02 16.50 2.96
C PHE A 251 18.05 16.30 4.47
N LEU A 252 16.98 15.73 5.04
CA LEU A 252 16.89 15.43 6.48
C LEU A 252 17.17 13.96 6.82
N GLY A 253 17.24 13.09 5.82
CA GLY A 253 17.39 11.65 6.03
C GLY A 253 16.09 10.96 6.46
N GLY A 254 16.19 9.67 6.80
CA GLY A 254 15.03 8.81 7.10
C GLY A 254 14.87 8.43 8.57
N GLY A 255 15.56 9.10 9.49
CA GLY A 255 15.53 8.80 10.93
C GLY A 255 14.55 9.66 11.73
N LEU A 256 13.68 10.42 11.06
CA LEU A 256 12.69 11.26 11.72
C LEU A 256 11.51 10.41 12.21
N SER A 257 10.97 10.78 13.37
CA SER A 257 9.72 10.25 13.91
C SER A 257 8.51 10.72 13.10
N ASP A 258 7.40 9.98 13.19
CA ASP A 258 6.13 10.34 12.53
C ASP A 258 5.66 11.74 12.96
N GLU A 259 5.88 12.14 14.23
CA GLU A 259 5.55 13.47 14.75
C GLU A 259 6.38 14.57 14.09
N GLU A 260 7.70 14.37 13.95
CA GLU A 260 8.56 15.33 13.25
C GLU A 260 8.14 15.49 11.78
N VAL A 261 7.83 14.39 11.10
CA VAL A 261 7.36 14.41 9.70
C VAL A 261 6.01 15.15 9.58
N ARG A 262 5.07 14.92 10.51
CA ARG A 262 3.80 15.65 10.59
C ARG A 262 4.01 17.16 10.76
N GLY A 263 4.97 17.57 11.59
CA GLY A 263 5.37 18.97 11.75
C GLY A 263 5.89 19.61 10.45
N TYR A 264 6.54 18.84 9.58
CA TYR A 264 6.92 19.32 8.24
C TYR A 264 5.73 19.43 7.29
N TYR A 265 4.81 18.44 7.31
CA TYR A 265 3.59 18.54 6.52
C TYR A 265 2.78 19.78 6.89
N LEU A 266 2.64 20.11 8.18
CA LEU A 266 1.89 21.29 8.65
C LEU A 266 2.46 22.62 8.15
N ARG A 267 3.78 22.72 8.01
CA ARG A 267 4.48 23.97 7.67
C ARG A 267 4.78 24.10 6.18
N ALA A 268 4.82 23.01 5.42
CA ALA A 268 5.14 23.06 4.00
C ALA A 268 4.14 23.90 3.20
N LYS A 269 4.65 24.71 2.27
CA LYS A 269 3.82 25.47 1.32
C LYS A 269 3.00 24.53 0.43
N ALA A 270 3.65 23.52 -0.11
CA ALA A 270 3.04 22.43 -0.87
C ALA A 270 3.88 21.16 -0.79
N PHE A 271 3.23 20.03 -0.97
CA PHE A 271 3.85 18.71 -1.04
C PHE A 271 4.01 18.28 -2.51
N LEU A 272 5.20 17.83 -2.90
CA LEU A 272 5.48 17.37 -4.26
C LEU A 272 5.38 15.84 -4.33
N PHE A 273 4.56 15.34 -5.24
CA PHE A 273 4.36 13.90 -5.44
C PHE A 273 4.58 13.49 -6.90
N PRO A 274 5.85 13.39 -7.35
CA PRO A 274 6.16 13.18 -8.77
C PRO A 274 6.05 11.73 -9.26
N GLY A 275 5.95 10.76 -8.34
CA GLY A 275 5.91 9.34 -8.67
C GLY A 275 4.54 8.85 -9.13
N GLU A 276 4.52 7.81 -9.98
CA GLU A 276 3.30 7.04 -10.26
C GLU A 276 3.17 5.91 -9.24
N GLU A 277 2.37 6.14 -8.19
CA GLU A 277 2.14 5.18 -7.10
C GLU A 277 0.74 4.58 -7.12
N ASP A 278 0.55 3.43 -6.46
CA ASP A 278 -0.70 2.66 -6.48
C ASP A 278 -1.87 3.42 -5.85
N PHE A 279 -1.66 3.95 -4.64
CA PHE A 279 -2.59 4.84 -3.94
C PHE A 279 -1.92 6.18 -3.60
N GLY A 280 -0.76 6.12 -2.93
CA GLY A 280 -0.03 7.31 -2.48
C GLY A 280 -0.58 7.85 -1.17
N ILE A 281 -0.20 7.24 -0.05
CA ILE A 281 -0.64 7.69 1.29
C ILE A 281 -0.08 9.06 1.67
N THR A 282 1.12 9.42 1.19
CA THR A 282 1.79 10.68 1.56
C THR A 282 1.08 11.93 1.01
N PRO A 283 0.46 11.93 -0.18
CA PRO A 283 -0.50 12.95 -0.58
C PRO A 283 -1.64 13.17 0.42
N VAL A 284 -2.21 12.10 0.96
CA VAL A 284 -3.32 12.19 1.93
C VAL A 284 -2.81 12.73 3.27
N GLU A 285 -1.65 12.26 3.74
CA GLU A 285 -0.98 12.81 4.93
C GLU A 285 -0.73 14.32 4.81
N ALA A 286 -0.21 14.77 3.66
CA ALA A 286 -0.01 16.20 3.39
C ALA A 286 -1.34 16.98 3.41
N GLN A 287 -2.36 16.46 2.73
CA GLN A 287 -3.69 17.07 2.71
C GLN A 287 -4.31 17.14 4.11
N SER A 288 -4.08 16.15 4.97
CA SER A 288 -4.54 16.18 6.37
C SER A 288 -3.93 17.34 7.17
N ALA A 289 -2.71 17.75 6.83
CA ALA A 289 -2.08 18.93 7.40
C ALA A 289 -2.52 20.26 6.73
N GLY A 290 -3.54 20.21 5.87
CA GLY A 290 -4.03 21.34 5.06
C GLY A 290 -3.00 21.82 4.03
N THR A 291 -2.09 20.94 3.60
CA THR A 291 -1.03 21.27 2.65
C THR A 291 -1.45 20.82 1.24
N PRO A 292 -1.50 21.76 0.27
CA PRO A 292 -1.78 21.42 -1.12
C PRO A 292 -0.76 20.42 -1.69
N VAL A 293 -1.21 19.57 -2.61
CA VAL A 293 -0.36 18.55 -3.25
C VAL A 293 -0.16 18.86 -4.73
N LEU A 294 1.09 18.92 -5.19
CA LEU A 294 1.43 18.98 -6.61
C LEU A 294 1.86 17.58 -7.04
N ALA A 295 0.96 16.87 -7.72
CA ALA A 295 1.13 15.44 -8.02
C ALA A 295 1.17 15.14 -9.51
N PHE A 296 1.86 14.06 -9.87
CA PHE A 296 1.79 13.54 -11.23
C PHE A 296 0.36 13.04 -11.52
N GLY A 297 -0.21 13.43 -12.64
CA GLY A 297 -1.59 13.12 -13.06
C GLY A 297 -1.83 11.67 -13.48
N ARG A 298 -1.21 10.70 -12.80
CA ARG A 298 -1.41 9.26 -12.98
C ARG A 298 -1.38 8.50 -11.66
N GLY A 299 -1.74 7.22 -11.70
CA GLY A 299 -1.76 6.37 -10.51
C GLY A 299 -2.88 6.73 -9.53
N GLY A 300 -2.70 6.37 -8.26
CA GLY A 300 -3.66 6.65 -7.19
C GLY A 300 -3.74 8.12 -6.78
N ALA A 301 -2.76 8.95 -7.15
CA ALA A 301 -2.81 10.39 -6.86
C ALA A 301 -4.02 11.08 -7.52
N CYS A 302 -4.49 10.57 -8.66
CA CYS A 302 -5.69 11.05 -9.34
C CYS A 302 -6.99 10.80 -8.57
N GLU A 303 -6.95 9.93 -7.56
CA GLU A 303 -8.10 9.59 -6.73
C GLU A 303 -8.08 10.37 -5.40
N THR A 304 -6.90 10.82 -4.97
CA THR A 304 -6.71 11.52 -3.69
C THR A 304 -6.53 13.02 -3.83
N VAL A 305 -6.05 13.52 -4.97
CA VAL A 305 -5.84 14.95 -5.24
C VAL A 305 -6.93 15.46 -6.17
N LEU A 306 -7.74 16.42 -5.69
CA LEU A 306 -8.74 17.08 -6.50
C LEU A 306 -8.10 18.27 -7.22
N ASP A 307 -7.86 18.12 -8.53
CA ASP A 307 -7.18 19.13 -9.34
C ASP A 307 -7.84 20.51 -9.24
N GLY A 308 -7.03 21.56 -9.06
CA GLY A 308 -7.44 22.94 -8.81
C GLY A 308 -8.04 23.21 -7.42
N LYS A 309 -8.35 22.16 -6.64
CA LYS A 309 -9.02 22.28 -5.33
C LYS A 309 -8.10 21.98 -4.18
N THR A 310 -7.64 20.74 -4.06
CA THR A 310 -6.75 20.31 -2.96
C THR A 310 -5.28 20.25 -3.38
N GLY A 311 -5.01 20.50 -4.65
CA GLY A 311 -3.71 20.39 -5.27
C GLY A 311 -3.78 20.68 -6.75
N LEU A 312 -2.66 20.50 -7.45
CA LEU A 312 -2.60 20.56 -8.91
C LEU A 312 -1.99 19.27 -9.45
N LEU A 313 -2.51 18.80 -10.58
CA LEU A 313 -1.94 17.68 -11.32
C LEU A 313 -1.07 18.18 -12.46
N PHE A 314 0.05 17.49 -12.72
CA PHE A 314 0.91 17.73 -13.87
C PHE A 314 0.99 16.52 -14.79
N ASP A 315 1.07 16.78 -16.10
CA ASP A 315 0.72 15.78 -17.13
C ASP A 315 1.87 14.85 -17.55
N GLU A 316 3.12 15.35 -17.50
CA GLU A 316 4.30 14.61 -17.94
C GLU A 316 5.26 14.36 -16.79
N GLN A 317 5.85 13.15 -16.71
CA GLN A 317 6.77 12.79 -15.63
C GLN A 317 8.20 13.32 -15.88
N THR A 318 8.29 14.64 -16.09
CA THR A 318 9.49 15.41 -16.44
C THR A 318 9.70 16.58 -15.48
N PRO A 319 10.93 17.09 -15.30
CA PRO A 319 11.19 18.26 -14.48
C PRO A 319 10.42 19.49 -14.97
N GLU A 320 10.35 19.69 -16.29
CA GLU A 320 9.73 20.86 -16.92
C GLU A 320 8.22 20.94 -16.64
N SER A 321 7.53 19.80 -16.66
CA SER A 321 6.09 19.75 -16.33
C SER A 321 5.85 20.06 -14.85
N LEU A 322 6.70 19.55 -13.96
CA LEU A 322 6.62 19.87 -12.53
C LEU A 322 6.98 21.34 -12.25
N GLU A 323 7.96 21.91 -12.96
CA GLU A 323 8.30 23.34 -12.88
C GLU A 323 7.11 24.23 -13.25
N ALA A 324 6.45 23.92 -14.38
CA ALA A 324 5.26 24.65 -14.81
C ALA A 324 4.13 24.54 -13.78
N CYS A 325 3.94 23.36 -13.18
CA CYS A 325 2.96 23.15 -12.12
C CYS A 325 3.28 23.96 -10.85
N ILE A 326 4.55 24.00 -10.44
CA ILE A 326 5.00 24.84 -9.32
C ILE A 326 4.75 26.32 -9.60
N GLN A 327 5.10 26.81 -10.80
CA GLN A 327 4.89 28.20 -11.18
C GLN A 327 3.41 28.58 -11.22
N LYS A 328 2.56 27.69 -11.74
CA LYS A 328 1.10 27.84 -11.71
C LYS A 328 0.59 27.93 -10.28
N PHE A 329 1.01 27.01 -9.41
CA PHE A 329 0.66 27.03 -7.99
C PHE A 329 1.08 28.33 -7.28
N GLU A 330 2.27 28.85 -7.55
CA GLU A 330 2.73 30.12 -6.95
C GLU A 330 1.92 31.34 -7.42
N THR A 331 1.32 31.28 -8.61
CA THR A 331 0.53 32.37 -9.19
C THR A 331 -0.94 32.27 -8.78
N GLU A 332 -1.51 31.07 -8.85
CA GLU A 332 -2.96 30.84 -8.74
C GLU A 332 -3.37 30.21 -7.39
N GLY A 333 -2.45 29.56 -6.69
CA GLY A 333 -2.75 28.75 -5.51
C GLY A 333 -3.66 27.56 -5.81
N VAL A 334 -4.52 27.22 -4.86
CA VAL A 334 -5.59 26.24 -5.01
C VAL A 334 -6.89 26.80 -4.44
N ALA A 335 -8.03 26.30 -4.91
CA ALA A 335 -9.33 26.85 -4.52
C ALA A 335 -9.73 26.55 -3.06
N TYR A 336 -9.30 25.40 -2.50
CA TYR A 336 -9.72 25.03 -1.15
C TYR A 336 -8.77 25.61 -0.09
N PRO A 337 -9.31 26.21 1.00
CA PRO A 337 -8.50 26.58 2.14
C PRO A 337 -8.03 25.33 2.91
N PRO A 338 -6.99 25.44 3.77
CA PRO A 338 -6.42 24.32 4.53
C PRO A 338 -7.45 23.43 5.25
N GLN A 339 -8.52 24.03 5.78
CA GLN A 339 -9.61 23.34 6.47
C GLN A 339 -10.36 22.38 5.55
N GLN A 340 -10.68 22.81 4.32
CA GLN A 340 -11.39 21.97 3.35
C GLN A 340 -10.47 20.89 2.76
N ILE A 341 -9.17 21.18 2.62
CA ILE A 341 -8.17 20.18 2.22
C ILE A 341 -8.07 19.07 3.28
N ARG A 342 -8.02 19.42 4.58
CA ARG A 342 -8.06 18.44 5.67
C ARG A 342 -9.36 17.66 5.68
N GLU A 343 -10.50 18.33 5.51
CA GLU A 343 -11.81 17.66 5.48
C GLU A 343 -11.88 16.61 4.38
N HIS A 344 -11.40 16.93 3.18
CA HIS A 344 -11.28 15.95 2.10
C HIS A 344 -10.42 14.74 2.51
N SER A 345 -9.28 14.96 3.19
CA SER A 345 -8.40 13.85 3.62
C SER A 345 -9.10 12.86 4.58
N ARG A 346 -10.12 13.29 5.34
CA ARG A 346 -10.85 12.42 6.29
C ARG A 346 -11.62 11.30 5.61
N SER A 347 -11.92 11.41 4.31
CA SER A 347 -12.49 10.31 3.51
C SER A 347 -11.54 9.11 3.38
N PHE A 348 -10.29 9.23 3.84
CA PHE A 348 -9.27 8.19 3.83
C PHE A 348 -8.81 7.79 5.24
N SER A 349 -9.54 8.21 6.28
CA SER A 349 -9.19 7.95 7.68
C SER A 349 -9.13 6.46 8.05
N GLU A 350 -8.40 6.16 9.13
CA GLU A 350 -8.34 4.83 9.77
C GLU A 350 -9.74 4.33 10.14
N GLN A 351 -10.54 5.15 10.84
CA GLN A 351 -11.91 4.81 11.23
C GLN A 351 -12.78 4.40 10.04
N ARG A 352 -12.75 5.20 8.97
CA ARG A 352 -13.51 4.93 7.74
C ARG A 352 -13.10 3.60 7.11
N PHE A 353 -11.79 3.32 7.04
CA PHE A 353 -11.29 2.04 6.55
C PHE A 353 -11.76 0.86 7.42
N GLU A 354 -11.68 0.99 8.75
CA GLU A 354 -12.08 -0.07 9.68
C GLU A 354 -13.57 -0.40 9.56
N ASP A 355 -14.43 0.62 9.44
CA ASP A 355 -15.87 0.45 9.27
C ASP A 355 -16.21 -0.22 7.93
N GLU A 356 -15.66 0.28 6.82
CA GLU A 356 -15.86 -0.30 5.49
C GLU A 356 -15.37 -1.76 5.43
N LEU A 357 -14.20 -2.05 6.01
CA LEU A 357 -13.64 -3.40 6.03
C LEU A 357 -14.52 -4.35 6.85
N ARG A 358 -14.99 -3.91 8.03
CA ARG A 358 -15.87 -4.70 8.91
C ARG A 358 -17.15 -5.08 8.20
N ASP A 359 -17.81 -4.10 7.59
CA ASP A 359 -19.07 -4.29 6.87
C ASP A 359 -18.86 -5.18 5.64
N TYR A 360 -17.78 -4.94 4.90
CA TYR A 360 -17.42 -5.74 3.73
C TYR A 360 -17.20 -7.22 4.08
N CYS A 361 -16.34 -7.49 5.06
CA CYS A 361 -16.03 -8.85 5.49
C CYS A 361 -17.26 -9.56 6.06
N THR A 362 -18.08 -8.86 6.87
CA THR A 362 -19.32 -9.42 7.43
C THR A 362 -20.28 -9.83 6.31
N ARG A 363 -20.48 -8.95 5.33
CA ARG A 363 -21.35 -9.21 4.19
C ARG A 363 -20.83 -10.34 3.32
N ARG A 364 -19.54 -10.32 2.93
CA ARG A 364 -18.94 -11.36 2.07
C ARG A 364 -18.88 -12.72 2.75
N TYR A 365 -18.66 -12.78 4.06
CA TYR A 365 -18.75 -14.02 4.81
C TYR A 365 -20.18 -14.59 4.78
N ALA A 366 -21.20 -13.73 4.97
CA ALA A 366 -22.60 -14.16 4.89
C ALA A 366 -23.00 -14.61 3.47
N ASP A 367 -22.53 -13.91 2.42
CA ASP A 367 -22.71 -14.32 1.02
C ASP A 367 -22.13 -15.73 0.80
N TRP A 368 -20.89 -15.95 1.23
CA TRP A 368 -20.19 -17.23 1.10
C TRP A 368 -20.92 -18.37 1.83
N GLN A 369 -21.37 -18.16 3.07
CA GLN A 369 -22.12 -19.18 3.81
C GLN A 369 -23.42 -19.56 3.10
N ARG A 370 -24.14 -18.58 2.53
CA ARG A 370 -25.36 -18.85 1.74
C ARG A 370 -25.07 -19.68 0.48
N GLU A 371 -23.97 -19.40 -0.22
CA GLU A 371 -23.56 -20.17 -1.41
C GLU A 371 -23.23 -21.63 -1.05
N LEU A 372 -22.56 -21.86 0.09
CA LEU A 372 -22.28 -23.20 0.60
C LEU A 372 -23.56 -23.94 1.02
N GLU A 373 -24.47 -23.25 1.72
CA GLU A 373 -25.76 -23.81 2.12
C GLU A 373 -26.60 -24.21 0.91
N ALA A 374 -26.66 -23.36 -0.12
CA ALA A 374 -27.35 -23.64 -1.37
C ALA A 374 -26.81 -24.90 -2.08
N CYS A 375 -25.49 -25.10 -2.05
CA CYS A 375 -24.85 -26.32 -2.57
C CYS A 375 -25.14 -27.57 -1.72
N SER A 376 -25.45 -27.38 -0.44
CA SER A 376 -25.66 -28.47 0.54
C SER A 376 -27.09 -28.98 0.60
N HIS A 377 -28.05 -28.35 -0.10
CA HIS A 377 -29.43 -28.82 -0.17
C HIS A 377 -29.51 -30.17 -0.91
N HIS A 378 -29.32 -31.26 -0.15
CA HIS A 378 -30.24 -32.40 -0.23
C HIS A 378 -31.65 -31.81 -0.16
N LYS A 379 -32.38 -31.85 -1.28
CA LYS A 379 -33.84 -31.91 -1.24
C LYS A 379 -34.16 -32.97 -0.19
N THR A 380 -34.61 -32.56 0.98
CA THR A 380 -35.22 -33.51 1.89
C THR A 380 -36.40 -34.05 1.10
N ALA A 381 -36.37 -35.34 0.81
CA ALA A 381 -37.45 -36.10 0.19
C ALA A 381 -38.64 -36.14 1.16
N LYS A 382 -39.27 -34.99 1.37
CA LYS A 382 -40.49 -34.80 2.17
C LYS A 382 -41.54 -33.97 1.45
N GLU A 383 -41.29 -33.59 0.19
CA GLU A 383 -42.27 -32.93 -0.70
C GLU A 383 -42.58 -33.82 -1.94
N ALA A 384 -42.34 -35.14 -1.85
CA ALA A 384 -42.69 -36.11 -2.89
C ALA A 384 -43.72 -37.16 -2.41
N GLU A 385 -44.48 -36.84 -1.36
CA GLU A 385 -45.66 -37.60 -0.90
C GLU A 385 -46.87 -36.65 -0.72
N GLU A 386 -47.07 -35.75 -1.69
CA GLU A 386 -48.42 -35.34 -2.14
C GLU A 386 -48.66 -35.99 -3.50
#